data_AF-M0ZT10-F1
#
_entry.id   AF-M0ZT10-F1
#
_cell.length_a   1.000
_cell.length_b   1.000
_cell.length_c   1.000
_cell.angle_alpha   90.00
_cell.angle_beta   90.00
_cell.angle_gamma   90.00
#
_symmetry.space_group_name_H-M   'P 1'
#
loop_
_entity.id
_entity.type
_entity.pdbx_description
1 polymer ?
#
loop_
_entity_poly.entity_id
_entity_poly.type
_entity_poly.pdbx_seq_one_letter_code
_entity_poly.pdbx_strand_id
1 'polypeptide(L)' 'MQKIVAILDDWEEKDVLLRSWISGTLTEESVYLILGSSTTKEMWECLEEVYLQATKDKKFQHKQQLQSARLGTKKD' A
#
# COMPACT_ATOMS: atom_id res chain seq x y z
N MET A 1 37.01 -4.38 1.29
CA MET A 1 36.22 -3.73 2.35
C MET A 1 35.66 -2.37 1.93
N GLN A 2 36.45 -1.43 1.40
CA GLN A 2 35.97 -0.10 0.98
C GLN A 2 34.77 -0.10 0.00
N LYS A 3 34.72 -1.01 -0.99
CA LYS A 3 33.60 -1.07 -1.95
C LYS A 3 32.25 -1.43 -1.34
N ILE A 4 32.24 -2.24 -0.27
CA ILE A 4 30.98 -2.67 0.36
C ILE A 4 30.37 -1.52 1.15
N VAL A 5 31.19 -0.74 1.85
CA VAL A 5 30.75 0.44 2.60
C VAL A 5 30.11 1.46 1.65
N ALA A 6 30.75 1.77 0.52
CA ALA A 6 30.20 2.69 -0.48
C ALA A 6 28.82 2.24 -1.03
N ILE A 7 28.61 0.94 -1.25
CA ILE A 7 27.32 0.41 -1.73
C ILE A 7 26.24 0.52 -0.65
N LEU A 8 26.59 0.35 0.63
CA LEU A 8 25.66 0.49 1.74
C LEU A 8 25.24 1.95 1.93
N ASP A 9 26.19 2.88 1.82
CA ASP A 9 25.92 4.33 1.88
C ASP A 9 24.99 4.76 0.72
N ASP A 10 25.27 4.30 -0.51
CA ASP A 10 24.42 4.56 -1.68
C ASP A 10 22.99 4.02 -1.47
N TRP A 11 22.85 2.86 -0.82
CA TRP A 11 21.54 2.25 -0.53
C TRP A 11 20.77 3.06 0.51
N GLU A 12 21.43 3.49 1.59
CA GLU A 12 20.82 4.28 2.65
C GLU A 12 20.37 5.65 2.13
N GLU A 13 21.18 6.32 1.31
CA GLU A 13 20.81 7.60 0.68
C GLU A 13 19.55 7.42 -0.19
N LYS A 14 19.53 6.39 -1.03
CA LYS A 14 18.39 6.09 -1.90
C LYS A 14 17.14 5.74 -1.10
N ASP A 15 17.29 5.00 0.01
CA ASP A 15 16.18 4.69 0.90
C ASP A 15 15.59 5.99 1.47
N VAL A 16 16.41 6.87 2.06
CA VAL A 16 15.94 8.15 2.62
C VAL A 16 15.20 9.02 1.59
N LEU A 17 15.72 9.09 0.36
CA LEU A 17 15.08 9.83 -0.73
C LEU A 17 13.71 9.23 -1.08
N LEU A 18 13.62 7.91 -1.22
CA LEU A 18 12.36 7.25 -1.54
C LEU A 18 11.34 7.37 -0.41
N ARG A 19 11.75 7.26 0.86
CA ARG A 19 10.84 7.50 2.00
C ARG A 19 10.26 8.91 1.98
N SER A 20 11.08 9.91 1.65
CA SER A 20 10.65 11.31 1.55
C SER A 20 9.68 11.50 0.38
N TRP A 21 9.97 10.88 -0.77
CA TRP A 21 9.10 10.90 -1.94
C TRP A 21 7.76 10.24 -1.67
N ILE A 22 7.74 9.01 -1.13
CA ILE A 22 6.50 8.30 -0.77
C ILE A 22 5.67 9.16 0.19
N SER A 23 6.26 9.63 1.28
CA SER A 23 5.57 10.46 2.27
C SER A 23 4.97 11.72 1.63
N GLY A 24 5.66 12.35 0.68
CA GLY A 24 5.19 13.54 -0.03
C GLY A 24 4.07 13.28 -1.05
N THR A 25 3.82 12.03 -1.42
CA THR A 25 2.70 11.64 -2.31
C THR A 25 1.44 11.23 -1.55
N LEU A 26 1.56 10.99 -0.25
CA LEU A 26 0.43 10.58 0.60
C LEU A 26 -0.35 11.80 1.07
N THR A 27 -1.66 11.60 1.24
CA THR A 27 -2.51 12.54 1.98
C THR A 27 -2.17 12.49 3.47
N GLU A 28 -2.48 13.55 4.23
CA GLU A 28 -2.32 13.53 5.70
C GLU A 28 -3.00 12.31 6.34
N GLU A 29 -4.18 11.94 5.81
CA GLU A 29 -4.91 10.75 6.23
C GLU A 29 -4.23 9.44 5.84
N SER A 30 -3.36 9.35 4.84
CA SER A 30 -2.70 8.08 4.49
C SER A 30 -1.29 7.97 5.06
N VAL A 31 -0.71 9.06 5.57
CA VAL A 31 0.59 9.06 6.24
C VAL A 31 0.58 8.19 7.50
N TYR A 32 -0.56 8.02 8.19
CA TYR A 32 -0.59 7.15 9.37
C TYR A 32 -0.31 5.68 9.05
N LEU A 33 -0.52 5.24 7.80
CA LEU A 33 -0.34 3.85 7.37
C LEU A 33 1.12 3.40 7.38
N ILE A 34 2.04 4.35 7.27
CA ILE A 34 3.48 4.13 7.16
C ILE A 34 4.23 4.55 8.43
N LEU A 35 3.50 4.95 9.49
CA LEU A 35 4.12 5.31 10.77
C LEU A 35 4.80 4.08 11.38
N GLY A 36 6.07 4.25 11.75
CA GLY A 36 6.89 3.18 12.31
C GLY A 36 7.69 2.38 11.29
N SER A 37 7.49 2.59 9.99
CA SER A 37 8.36 2.03 8.95
C SER A 37 9.75 2.67 8.99
N SER A 38 10.80 1.85 9.05
CA SER A 38 12.20 2.28 9.08
C SER A 38 12.82 2.31 7.67
N THR A 39 12.23 1.56 6.73
CA THR A 39 12.72 1.46 5.35
C THR A 39 11.62 1.79 4.34
N THR A 40 12.00 2.21 3.14
CA THR A 40 11.09 2.39 2.01
C THR A 40 10.33 1.11 1.70
N LYS A 41 11.01 -0.04 1.83
CA LYS A 41 10.40 -1.35 1.61
C LYS A 41 9.23 -1.58 2.58
N GLU A 42 9.44 -1.34 3.87
CA GLU A 42 8.38 -1.47 4.89
C GLU A 42 7.22 -0.51 4.62
N MET A 43 7.50 0.74 4.24
CA MET A 43 6.46 1.70 3.86
C MET A 43 5.62 1.16 2.70
N TRP A 44 6.27 0.59 1.67
CA TRP A 44 5.59 0.03 0.52
C TRP A 44 4.73 -1.18 0.88
N GLU A 45 5.26 -2.10 1.70
CA GLU A 45 4.53 -3.28 2.17
C GLU A 45 3.28 -2.90 2.97
N CYS A 46 3.37 -1.91 3.87
CA CYS A 46 2.22 -1.40 4.63
C CYS A 46 1.13 -0.81 3.71
N LEU A 47 1.55 0.01 2.73
CA LEU A 47 0.61 0.60 1.76
C LEU A 47 -0.03 -0.50 0.91
N GLU A 48 0.76 -1.44 0.41
CA GLU A 48 0.28 -2.56 -0.41
C GLU A 48 -0.74 -3.39 0.34
N GLU A 49 -0.47 -3.77 1.59
CA GLU A 49 -1.39 -4.56 2.41
C GLU A 49 -2.76 -3.88 2.55
N VAL A 50 -2.75 -2.60 2.94
CA VAL A 50 -3.98 -1.83 3.20
C VAL A 50 -4.80 -1.65 1.92
N TYR A 51 -4.16 -1.20 0.83
CA TYR A 51 -4.88 -0.94 -0.42
C TYR A 51 -5.30 -2.22 -1.14
N LEU A 52 -4.52 -3.31 -1.02
CA LEU A 52 -4.89 -4.61 -1.55
C LEU A 52 -6.11 -5.17 -0.82
N GLN A 53 -6.14 -5.07 0.51
CA GLN A 53 -7.27 -5.52 1.31
C GLN A 53 -8.54 -4.71 0.98
N ALA A 54 -8.44 -3.37 0.95
CA ALA A 54 -9.55 -2.50 0.57
C ALA A 54 -10.10 -2.84 -0.84
N THR A 55 -9.22 -3.20 -1.78
CA THR A 55 -9.61 -3.61 -3.13
C THR A 55 -10.35 -4.95 -3.14
N LYS A 56 -9.89 -5.93 -2.36
CA LYS A 56 -10.55 -7.24 -2.22
C LYS A 56 -11.95 -7.09 -1.63
N ASP A 57 -12.09 -6.29 -0.59
CA ASP A 57 -13.37 -6.07 0.10
C ASP A 57 -14.38 -5.37 -0.81
N LYS A 58 -13.97 -4.31 -1.51
CA LYS A 58 -14.81 -3.64 -2.51
C LYS A 58 -15.25 -4.61 -3.61
N LYS A 59 -14.36 -5.46 -4.11
CA LYS A 59 -14.69 -6.45 -5.14
C LYS A 59 -15.70 -7.49 -4.62
N PHE A 60 -15.54 -7.93 -3.38
CA PHE A 60 -16.46 -8.87 -2.75
C PHE A 60 -17.85 -8.26 -2.57
N GLN A 61 -17.94 -7.02 -2.08
CA GLN A 61 -19.21 -6.30 -1.96
C GLN A 61 -19.92 -6.15 -3.31
N HIS A 62 -19.20 -5.76 -4.37
CA HIS A 62 -19.79 -5.67 -5.72
C HIS A 62 -20.32 -7.01 -6.22
N LYS A 63 -19.57 -8.11 -5.99
CA LYS A 63 -20.04 -9.45 -6.37
C LYS A 63 -21.33 -9.83 -5.63
N GLN A 64 -21.42 -9.52 -4.34
CA GLN A 64 -22.63 -9.77 -3.56
C GLN A 64 -23.83 -8.97 -4.09
N GLN A 65 -23.65 -7.67 -4.38
CA GLN A 65 -24.70 -6.83 -4.94
C GLN A 65 -25.22 -7.35 -6.28
N LEU A 66 -24.32 -7.82 -7.15
CA LEU A 66 -24.72 -8.43 -8.42
C LEU A 66 -25.48 -9.75 -8.22
N GLN A 67 -25.09 -10.57 -7.24
CA GLN A 67 -25.80 -11.81 -6.92
C GLN A 67 -27.19 -11.53 -6.32
N SER A 68 -27.30 -10.58 -5.39
CA SER A 68 -28.58 -10.21 -4.80
C SER A 68 -29.53 -9.60 -5.84
N ALA A 69 -29.03 -8.76 -6.75
CA ALA A 69 -29.83 -8.22 -7.85
C ALA A 69 -30.37 -9.33 -8.77
N ARG A 70 -29.54 -10.33 -9.12
CA ARG A 70 -29.95 -11.50 -9.92
C ARG A 70 -30.97 -12.40 -9.23
N LEU A 71 -30.93 -12.49 -7.91
CA LEU A 71 -31.88 -13.28 -7.13
C LEU A 71 -33.19 -12.51 -6.88
N GLY A 72 -33.13 -11.17 -6.80
CA GLY A 72 -34.30 -10.30 -6.69
C GLY A 72 -35.16 -10.24 -7.95
N THR A 73 -34.60 -10.51 -9.14
CA THR A 73 -35.33 -10.55 -10.42
C THR A 73 -36.07 -11.87 -10.68
N LYS A 74 -36.13 -12.80 -9.72
CA LYS A 74 -36.81 -14.11 -9.85
C LYS A 74 -38.12 -14.22 -9.05
N LYS A 75 -38.65 -13.10 -8.57
CA LYS A 75 -40.04 -12.98 -8.11
C LYS A 75 -40.76 -12.14 -9.14
N ASP A 76 -41.39 -12.81 -10.09
CA ASP A 76 -42.64 -12.46 -10.81
C ASP A 76 -42.79 -13.38 -12.02
#